data_AF-A0A210QQI3-F1
#
_entry.id   AF-A0A210QQI3-F1
#
_cell.length_a   1.000
_cell.length_b   1.000
_cell.length_c   1.000
_cell.angle_alpha   90.00
_cell.angle_beta   90.00
_cell.angle_gamma   90.00
#
_symmetry.space_group_name_H-M   'P 1'
#
loop_
_entity.id
_entity.type
_entity.pdbx_description
1 polymer ?
#
loop_
_entity_poly.entity_id
_entity_poly.type
_entity_poly.pdbx_seq_one_letter_code
_entity_poly.pdbx_strand_id
1 'polypeptide(L)'
;MVLFTRRDDLERQKDTIQSCVQRAAPKFKEIIRKCNQRYLAFDNNQAPHMREKDAMTLIQIIRDITERNGGKCYSNEMYEEAEKQYRRRVKEIELQKYREKELEKKRITQTLQNEFRQQMDKVNKDKQRILEQLQQSKEKNEHMARNRQREERERHLKEKEHALKEEENKQRQRQQLRATEREWQCKRELEEKERIVREKEHSLKMQEQKQQKEAEQRQRRLDEAEEQERQRRSAQSMVFKENEHKRREKEQEEQMKRLQKENEDYENQLRQAEERERQCEAEHRRRKQELLEQAERYKLDSDKMRSKVRKEYEDEDKGVISTLLGGIKCVAKGIGKGIFGVGKAIGRFIFK
;
A
#
# COMPACT_ATOMS: atom_id res chain seq x y z
N MET A 1 -77.82 -24.90 -41.64
CA MET A 1 -78.65 -25.24 -40.45
C MET A 1 -79.64 -24.11 -40.26
N VAL A 2 -80.86 -24.42 -39.86
CA VAL A 2 -81.91 -23.40 -39.61
C VAL A 2 -82.22 -23.37 -38.12
N LEU A 3 -82.14 -22.18 -37.51
CA LEU A 3 -82.50 -21.96 -36.12
C LEU A 3 -83.88 -21.32 -36.05
N PHE A 4 -84.79 -21.96 -35.34
CA PHE A 4 -86.11 -21.43 -35.03
C PHE A 4 -86.09 -20.81 -33.64
N THR A 5 -86.79 -19.71 -33.46
CA THR A 5 -86.99 -19.08 -32.14
C THR A 5 -88.42 -19.31 -31.67
N ARG A 6 -88.72 -18.96 -30.42
CA ARG A 6 -90.05 -19.13 -29.79
C ARG A 6 -90.48 -20.59 -29.66
N ARG A 7 -89.58 -21.46 -29.19
CA ARG A 7 -89.92 -22.86 -28.89
C ARG A 7 -91.04 -22.97 -27.83
N ASP A 8 -91.11 -22.01 -26.91
CA ASP A 8 -92.16 -21.91 -25.90
C ASP A 8 -93.57 -21.81 -26.48
N ASP A 9 -93.75 -21.13 -27.62
CA ASP A 9 -95.02 -21.09 -28.35
C ASP A 9 -95.45 -22.49 -28.84
N LEU A 10 -94.49 -23.29 -29.33
CA LEU A 10 -94.75 -24.66 -29.80
C LEU A 10 -95.09 -25.59 -28.63
N GLU A 11 -94.35 -25.47 -27.53
CA GLU A 11 -94.59 -26.25 -26.31
C GLU A 11 -95.97 -25.95 -25.70
N ARG A 12 -96.38 -24.67 -25.66
CA ARG A 12 -97.74 -24.26 -25.23
C ARG A 12 -98.85 -24.88 -26.08
N GLN A 13 -98.63 -25.01 -27.38
CA GLN A 13 -99.56 -25.62 -28.33
C GLN A 13 -99.50 -27.15 -28.36
N LYS A 14 -98.65 -27.77 -27.51
CA LYS A 14 -98.35 -29.21 -27.52
C LYS A 14 -97.92 -29.73 -28.89
N ASP A 15 -97.20 -28.89 -29.64
CA ASP A 15 -96.68 -29.22 -30.97
C ASP A 15 -95.14 -29.37 -30.93
N THR A 16 -94.59 -30.01 -31.95
CA THR A 16 -93.14 -30.20 -32.08
C THR A 16 -92.61 -29.42 -33.29
N ILE A 17 -91.32 -29.08 -33.25
CA ILE A 17 -90.69 -28.42 -34.40
C ILE A 17 -90.73 -29.30 -35.65
N GLN A 18 -90.65 -30.62 -35.50
CA GLN A 18 -90.77 -31.58 -36.60
C GLN A 18 -92.13 -31.48 -37.30
N SER A 19 -93.23 -31.48 -36.52
CA SER A 19 -94.60 -31.33 -37.02
C SER A 19 -94.81 -29.96 -37.67
N CYS A 20 -94.30 -28.89 -37.06
CA CYS A 20 -94.34 -27.54 -37.63
C CYS A 20 -93.67 -27.49 -39.02
N VAL A 21 -92.48 -28.08 -39.18
CA VAL A 21 -91.77 -28.16 -40.46
C VAL A 21 -92.53 -29.03 -41.48
N GLN A 22 -93.20 -30.10 -41.05
CA GLN A 22 -94.02 -30.94 -41.92
C GLN A 22 -95.29 -30.23 -42.42
N ARG A 23 -95.87 -29.31 -41.65
CA ARG A 23 -97.02 -28.49 -42.06
C ARG A 23 -96.62 -27.26 -42.89
N ALA A 24 -95.33 -26.93 -42.94
CA ALA A 24 -94.84 -25.74 -43.64
C ALA A 24 -95.04 -25.79 -45.17
N ALA A 25 -95.05 -24.61 -45.80
CA ALA A 25 -95.20 -24.45 -47.24
C ALA A 25 -94.09 -25.19 -48.03
N PRO A 26 -94.37 -25.67 -49.26
CA PRO A 26 -93.39 -26.43 -50.07
C PRO A 26 -92.05 -25.71 -50.25
N LYS A 27 -92.06 -24.39 -50.51
CA LYS A 27 -90.83 -23.57 -50.65
C LYS A 27 -89.98 -23.59 -49.38
N PHE A 28 -90.61 -23.61 -48.21
CA PHE A 28 -89.90 -23.64 -46.93
C PHE A 28 -89.26 -25.00 -46.67
N LYS A 29 -89.98 -26.09 -46.99
CA LYS A 29 -89.42 -27.45 -46.95
C LYS A 29 -88.19 -27.60 -47.84
N GLU A 30 -88.14 -26.93 -48.99
CA GLU A 30 -86.96 -26.91 -49.86
C GLU A 30 -85.73 -26.29 -49.18
N ILE A 31 -85.90 -25.19 -48.43
CA ILE A 31 -84.82 -24.54 -47.67
C ILE A 31 -84.27 -25.49 -46.58
N ILE A 32 -85.16 -26.17 -45.85
CA ILE A 32 -84.77 -27.16 -44.84
C ILE A 32 -84.03 -28.34 -45.47
N ARG A 33 -84.46 -28.78 -46.66
CA ARG A 33 -83.78 -29.82 -47.43
C ARG A 33 -82.38 -29.39 -47.87
N LYS A 34 -82.21 -28.15 -48.38
CA LYS A 34 -80.88 -27.56 -48.69
C LYS A 34 -79.97 -27.47 -47.46
N CYS A 35 -80.56 -27.39 -46.27
CA CYS A 35 -79.85 -27.46 -44.99
C CYS A 35 -79.59 -28.88 -44.49
N ASN A 36 -79.83 -29.94 -45.28
CA ASN A 36 -79.73 -31.35 -44.90
C ASN A 36 -80.57 -31.72 -43.67
N GLN A 37 -81.78 -31.18 -43.57
CA GLN A 37 -82.69 -31.38 -42.43
C GLN A 37 -82.09 -30.98 -41.07
N ARG A 38 -81.04 -30.15 -41.05
CA ARG A 38 -80.43 -29.64 -39.82
C ARG A 38 -81.22 -28.41 -39.35
N TYR A 39 -82.09 -28.61 -38.38
CA TYR A 39 -82.80 -27.53 -37.71
C TYR A 39 -82.91 -27.73 -36.20
N LEU A 40 -83.01 -26.63 -35.46
CA LEU A 40 -83.18 -26.61 -34.01
C LEU A 40 -84.18 -25.52 -33.62
N ALA A 41 -85.04 -25.78 -32.63
CA ALA A 41 -85.87 -24.76 -32.00
C ALA A 41 -85.24 -24.29 -30.69
N PHE A 42 -85.12 -22.99 -30.55
CA PHE A 42 -84.47 -22.31 -29.44
C PHE A 42 -85.47 -21.43 -28.70
N ASP A 43 -85.37 -21.41 -27.38
CA ASP A 43 -86.18 -20.55 -26.53
C ASP A 43 -85.30 -19.46 -25.89
N ASN A 44 -85.51 -18.23 -26.34
CA ASN A 44 -84.76 -17.08 -25.83
C ASN A 44 -85.27 -16.59 -24.46
N ASN A 45 -86.45 -17.05 -24.02
CA ASN A 45 -87.13 -16.56 -22.82
C ASN A 45 -86.90 -17.46 -21.59
N GLN A 46 -86.16 -18.57 -21.73
CA GLN A 46 -85.86 -19.47 -20.62
C GLN A 46 -84.85 -18.91 -19.62
N ALA A 47 -84.91 -19.44 -18.40
CA ALA A 47 -83.92 -19.22 -17.36
C ALA A 47 -82.50 -19.60 -17.84
N PRO A 48 -81.44 -18.92 -17.37
CA PRO A 48 -80.07 -19.10 -17.88
C PRO A 48 -79.57 -20.55 -17.93
N HIS A 49 -79.87 -21.36 -16.90
CA HIS A 49 -79.43 -22.76 -16.82
C HIS A 49 -80.10 -23.67 -17.86
N MET A 50 -81.34 -23.39 -18.26
CA MET A 50 -82.03 -24.14 -19.31
C MET A 50 -81.56 -23.70 -20.70
N ARG A 51 -81.25 -22.41 -20.85
CA ARG A 51 -80.67 -21.84 -22.09
C ARG A 51 -79.28 -22.41 -22.39
N GLU A 52 -78.48 -22.71 -21.36
CA GLU A 52 -77.19 -23.36 -21.51
C GLU A 52 -77.31 -24.75 -22.16
N LYS A 53 -78.34 -25.52 -21.81
CA LYS A 53 -78.63 -26.83 -22.43
C LYS A 53 -78.96 -26.70 -23.92
N ASP A 54 -79.75 -25.70 -24.29
CA ASP A 54 -80.07 -25.42 -25.69
C ASP A 54 -78.83 -24.92 -26.46
N ALA A 55 -77.99 -24.10 -25.84
CA ALA A 55 -76.72 -23.65 -26.41
C ALA A 55 -75.73 -24.80 -26.62
N MET A 56 -75.63 -25.72 -25.66
CA MET A 56 -74.82 -26.95 -25.80
C MET A 56 -75.32 -27.83 -26.94
N THR A 57 -76.64 -27.96 -27.09
CA THR A 57 -77.25 -28.70 -28.22
C THR A 57 -76.90 -28.05 -29.56
N LEU A 58 -76.96 -26.71 -29.64
CA LEU A 58 -76.56 -25.96 -30.83
C LEU A 58 -75.07 -26.15 -31.16
N ILE A 59 -74.19 -26.05 -30.16
CA ILE A 59 -72.75 -26.28 -30.32
C ILE A 59 -72.47 -27.71 -30.77
N GLN A 60 -73.17 -28.70 -30.23
CA GLN A 60 -73.03 -30.09 -30.67
C GLN A 60 -73.39 -30.24 -32.15
N ILE A 61 -74.51 -29.67 -32.59
CA ILE A 61 -74.89 -29.70 -34.01
C ILE A 61 -73.82 -29.01 -34.86
N ILE A 62 -73.26 -27.87 -34.43
CA ILE A 62 -72.17 -27.20 -35.15
C ILE A 62 -70.90 -28.06 -35.22
N ARG A 63 -70.56 -28.78 -34.15
CA ARG A 63 -69.43 -29.74 -34.15
C ARG A 63 -69.67 -30.87 -35.15
N ASP A 64 -70.84 -31.49 -35.11
CA ASP A 64 -71.21 -32.55 -36.08
C ASP A 64 -71.15 -32.04 -37.52
N ILE A 65 -71.57 -30.79 -37.77
CA ILE A 65 -71.46 -30.16 -39.09
C ILE A 65 -70.00 -30.00 -39.50
N THR A 66 -69.16 -29.51 -38.60
CA THR A 66 -67.74 -29.26 -38.84
C THR A 66 -66.99 -30.57 -39.08
N GLU A 67 -67.25 -31.61 -38.29
CA GLU A 67 -66.67 -32.95 -38.45
C GLU A 67 -67.06 -33.58 -39.79
N ARG A 68 -68.34 -33.52 -40.18
CA ARG A 68 -68.80 -33.99 -41.50
C ARG A 68 -68.17 -33.22 -42.65
N ASN A 69 -67.79 -31.96 -42.43
CA ASN A 69 -67.07 -31.13 -43.38
C ASN A 69 -65.54 -31.35 -43.32
N GLY A 70 -65.05 -32.41 -42.67
CA GLY A 70 -63.64 -32.74 -42.57
C GLY A 70 -62.85 -31.83 -41.61
N GLY A 71 -63.53 -31.27 -40.60
CA GLY A 71 -62.93 -30.37 -39.61
C GLY A 71 -62.68 -28.95 -40.13
N LYS A 72 -63.09 -28.63 -41.36
CA LYS A 72 -62.82 -27.34 -42.00
C LYS A 72 -63.98 -26.37 -41.81
N CYS A 73 -63.63 -25.12 -41.53
CA CYS A 73 -64.56 -24.00 -41.60
C CYS A 73 -64.99 -23.74 -43.06
N TYR A 74 -66.11 -23.06 -43.24
CA TYR A 74 -66.47 -22.54 -44.56
C TYR A 74 -65.38 -21.58 -45.06
N SER A 75 -64.88 -21.83 -46.27
CA SER A 75 -63.87 -21.00 -46.93
C SER A 75 -64.26 -20.80 -48.40
N ASN A 76 -63.80 -19.70 -48.97
CA ASN A 76 -63.88 -19.38 -50.39
C ASN A 76 -62.65 -18.53 -50.77
N GLU A 77 -62.48 -18.22 -52.06
CA GLU A 77 -61.33 -17.46 -52.57
C GLU A 77 -61.15 -16.11 -51.85
N MET A 78 -62.24 -15.42 -51.51
CA MET A 78 -62.19 -14.16 -50.78
C MET A 78 -61.64 -14.34 -49.36
N TYR A 79 -62.06 -15.38 -48.64
CA TYR A 79 -61.55 -15.67 -47.30
C TYR A 79 -60.07 -16.07 -47.32
N GLU A 80 -59.66 -16.88 -48.29
CA GLU A 80 -58.26 -17.28 -48.43
C GLU A 80 -57.34 -16.10 -48.75
N GLU A 81 -57.77 -15.20 -49.63
CA GLU A 81 -57.00 -13.99 -49.95
C GLU A 81 -56.94 -13.04 -48.75
N ALA A 82 -58.06 -12.82 -48.05
CA ALA A 82 -58.08 -12.02 -46.83
C ALA A 82 -57.13 -12.59 -45.76
N GLU A 83 -57.12 -13.91 -45.57
CA GLU A 83 -56.22 -14.58 -44.61
C GLU A 83 -54.74 -14.46 -45.04
N LYS A 84 -54.45 -14.56 -46.35
CA LYS A 84 -53.08 -14.33 -46.88
C LYS A 84 -52.62 -12.91 -46.64
N GLN A 85 -53.46 -11.91 -46.91
CA GLN A 85 -53.15 -10.50 -46.68
C GLN A 85 -52.95 -10.20 -45.19
N TYR A 86 -53.82 -10.75 -44.34
CA TYR A 86 -53.66 -10.67 -42.88
C TYR A 86 -52.31 -11.25 -42.44
N ARG A 87 -51.98 -12.48 -42.86
CA ARG A 87 -50.70 -13.13 -42.52
C ARG A 87 -49.49 -12.35 -43.00
N ARG A 88 -49.54 -11.76 -44.21
CA ARG A 88 -48.47 -10.89 -44.73
C ARG A 88 -48.30 -9.66 -43.84
N ARG A 89 -49.40 -8.99 -43.50
CA ARG A 89 -49.36 -7.77 -42.70
C ARG A 89 -48.85 -8.01 -41.29
N VAL A 90 -49.24 -9.12 -40.66
CA VAL A 90 -48.71 -9.54 -39.35
C VAL A 90 -47.19 -9.72 -39.41
N LYS A 91 -46.69 -10.46 -40.41
CA LYS A 91 -45.23 -10.67 -40.58
C LYS A 91 -44.47 -9.36 -40.83
N GLU A 92 -45.03 -8.46 -41.63
CA GLU A 92 -44.45 -7.13 -41.88
C GLU A 92 -44.33 -6.32 -40.59
N ILE A 93 -45.39 -6.28 -39.78
CA ILE A 93 -45.41 -5.57 -38.50
C ILE A 93 -44.40 -6.18 -37.52
N GLU A 94 -44.32 -7.51 -37.44
CA GLU A 94 -43.35 -8.19 -36.58
C GLU A 94 -41.91 -7.89 -36.99
N LEU A 95 -41.61 -7.93 -38.30
CA LEU A 95 -40.28 -7.61 -38.82
C LEU A 95 -39.92 -6.14 -38.57
N GLN A 96 -40.88 -5.23 -38.74
CA GLN A 96 -40.67 -3.82 -38.47
C GLN A 96 -40.36 -3.57 -36.98
N LYS A 97 -41.16 -4.16 -36.07
CA LYS A 97 -40.91 -4.07 -34.62
C LYS A 97 -39.54 -4.66 -34.23
N TYR A 98 -39.13 -5.75 -34.86
CA TYR A 98 -37.80 -6.32 -34.64
C TYR A 98 -36.69 -5.36 -35.08
N ARG A 99 -36.82 -4.75 -36.27
CA ARG A 99 -35.86 -3.75 -36.78
C ARG A 99 -35.78 -2.51 -35.90
N GLU A 100 -36.92 -2.00 -35.44
CA GLU A 100 -36.99 -0.86 -34.52
C GLU A 100 -36.28 -1.17 -33.19
N LYS A 101 -36.51 -2.35 -32.61
CA LYS A 101 -35.80 -2.79 -31.39
C LYS A 101 -34.29 -2.90 -31.60
N GLU A 102 -33.85 -3.44 -32.73
CA GLU A 102 -32.41 -3.56 -33.05
C GLU A 102 -31.75 -2.18 -33.26
N LEU A 103 -32.44 -1.25 -33.92
CA LEU A 103 -31.99 0.13 -34.06
C LEU A 103 -31.90 0.83 -32.70
N GLU A 104 -32.92 0.66 -31.85
CA GLU A 104 -32.93 1.25 -30.52
C GLU A 104 -31.81 0.68 -29.64
N LYS A 105 -31.60 -0.64 -29.68
CA LYS A 105 -30.48 -1.28 -28.98
C LYS A 105 -29.13 -0.72 -29.44
N LYS A 106 -28.94 -0.49 -30.75
CA LYS A 106 -27.73 0.14 -31.29
C LYS A 106 -27.58 1.58 -30.80
N ARG A 107 -28.64 2.38 -30.80
CA ARG A 107 -28.62 3.77 -30.27
C ARG A 107 -28.25 3.79 -28.80
N ILE A 108 -28.91 2.99 -27.97
CA ILE A 108 -28.61 2.90 -26.53
C ILE A 108 -27.15 2.49 -26.32
N THR A 109 -26.66 1.48 -27.05
CA THR A 109 -25.26 1.01 -26.93
C THR A 109 -24.28 2.11 -27.32
N GLN A 110 -24.53 2.84 -28.40
CA GLN A 110 -23.68 3.96 -28.82
C GLN A 110 -23.69 5.10 -27.79
N THR A 111 -24.85 5.46 -27.24
CA THR A 111 -24.96 6.48 -26.20
C THR A 111 -24.17 6.08 -24.96
N LEU A 112 -24.34 4.84 -24.47
CA LEU A 112 -23.57 4.30 -23.34
C LEU A 112 -22.05 4.33 -23.60
N GLN A 113 -21.61 3.93 -24.79
CA GLN A 113 -20.19 3.98 -25.16
C GLN A 113 -19.65 5.41 -25.17
N ASN A 114 -20.44 6.37 -25.67
CA ASN A 114 -20.05 7.77 -25.69
C ASN A 114 -20.00 8.38 -24.29
N GLU A 115 -20.99 8.09 -23.44
CA GLU A 115 -21.00 8.51 -22.04
C GLU A 115 -19.81 7.92 -21.26
N PHE A 116 -19.53 6.63 -21.44
CA PHE A 116 -18.37 5.98 -20.84
C PHE A 116 -17.06 6.63 -21.30
N ARG A 117 -16.92 6.90 -22.60
CA ARG A 117 -15.76 7.62 -23.15
C ARG A 117 -15.60 9.01 -22.52
N GLN A 118 -16.68 9.78 -22.43
CA GLN A 118 -16.65 11.11 -21.80
C GLN A 118 -16.26 11.05 -20.32
N GLN A 119 -16.75 10.06 -19.57
CA GLN A 119 -16.34 9.87 -18.18
C GLN A 119 -14.86 9.51 -18.08
N MET A 120 -14.38 8.60 -18.92
CA MET A 120 -12.97 8.22 -18.95
C MET A 120 -12.06 9.40 -19.32
N ASP A 121 -12.48 10.26 -20.25
CA ASP A 121 -11.72 11.47 -20.61
C ASP A 121 -11.64 12.47 -19.46
N LYS A 122 -12.73 12.63 -18.68
CA LYS A 122 -12.72 13.45 -17.46
C LYS A 122 -11.76 12.90 -16.41
N VAL A 123 -11.85 11.59 -16.12
CA VAL A 123 -10.97 10.91 -15.17
C VAL A 123 -9.50 11.00 -15.61
N ASN A 124 -9.22 10.85 -16.90
CA ASN A 124 -7.87 10.98 -17.44
C ASN A 124 -7.33 12.41 -17.29
N LYS A 125 -8.15 13.44 -17.56
CA LYS A 125 -7.78 14.84 -17.34
C LYS A 125 -7.49 15.12 -15.87
N ASP A 126 -8.33 14.62 -14.96
CA ASP A 126 -8.13 14.81 -13.52
C ASP A 126 -6.89 14.06 -13.01
N LYS A 127 -6.66 12.83 -13.48
CA LYS A 127 -5.43 12.08 -13.21
C LYS A 127 -4.19 12.86 -13.66
N GLN A 128 -4.24 13.47 -14.84
CA GLN A 128 -3.12 14.25 -15.37
C GLN A 128 -2.86 15.52 -14.54
N ARG A 129 -3.91 16.22 -14.12
CA ARG A 129 -3.80 17.36 -13.19
C ARG A 129 -3.18 16.97 -11.85
N ILE A 130 -3.60 15.84 -11.27
CA ILE A 130 -3.04 15.33 -10.01
C ILE A 130 -1.55 14.99 -10.18
N LEU A 131 -1.16 14.37 -11.29
CA LEU A 131 0.23 14.05 -11.58
C LEU A 131 1.09 15.32 -11.70
N GLU A 132 0.61 16.33 -12.42
CA GLU A 132 1.29 17.63 -12.55
C GLU A 132 1.43 18.33 -11.19
N GLN A 133 0.37 18.35 -10.38
CA GLN A 133 0.42 18.91 -9.02
C GLN A 133 1.41 18.17 -8.12
N LEU A 134 1.45 16.84 -8.19
CA LEU A 134 2.39 16.04 -7.43
C LEU A 134 3.84 16.32 -7.85
N GLN A 135 4.09 16.48 -9.15
CA GLN A 135 5.41 16.81 -9.67
C GLN A 135 5.85 18.21 -9.23
N GLN A 136 4.98 19.22 -9.37
CA GLN A 136 5.26 20.57 -8.87
C GLN A 136 5.50 20.60 -7.35
N SER A 137 4.75 19.81 -6.58
CA SER A 137 4.96 19.70 -5.13
C SER A 137 6.31 19.07 -4.80
N LYS A 138 6.74 18.04 -5.55
CA LYS A 138 8.06 17.43 -5.39
C LYS A 138 9.18 18.42 -5.70
N GLU A 139 9.09 19.12 -6.83
CA GLU A 139 10.08 20.12 -7.24
C GLU A 139 10.18 21.27 -6.21
N LYS A 140 9.04 21.75 -5.70
CA LYS A 140 9.01 22.75 -4.61
C LYS A 140 9.65 22.22 -3.34
N ASN A 141 9.34 21.00 -2.93
CA ASN A 141 9.94 20.39 -1.74
C ASN A 141 11.46 20.20 -1.88
N GLU A 142 11.93 19.76 -3.04
CA GLU A 142 13.35 19.66 -3.34
C GLU A 142 14.04 21.02 -3.35
N HIS A 143 13.42 22.04 -3.96
CA HIS A 143 13.93 23.40 -3.96
C HIS A 143 14.02 23.96 -2.52
N MET A 144 12.99 23.73 -1.70
CA MET A 144 12.98 24.10 -0.30
C MET A 144 14.07 23.36 0.50
N ALA A 145 14.27 22.06 0.25
CA ALA A 145 15.35 21.29 0.89
C ALA A 145 16.73 21.82 0.49
N ARG A 146 16.95 22.12 -0.80
CA ARG A 146 18.19 22.74 -1.31
C ARG A 146 18.44 24.10 -0.65
N ASN A 147 17.42 24.94 -0.50
CA ASN A 147 17.54 26.24 0.16
C ASN A 147 17.87 26.08 1.66
N ARG A 148 17.21 25.16 2.37
CA ARG A 148 17.54 24.87 3.79
C ARG A 148 19.00 24.45 3.95
N GLN A 149 19.48 23.52 3.11
CA GLN A 149 20.89 23.12 3.15
C GLN A 149 21.85 24.28 2.85
N ARG A 150 21.46 25.19 1.95
CA ARG A 150 22.26 26.38 1.63
C ARG A 150 22.31 27.35 2.82
N GLU A 151 21.18 27.61 3.47
CA GLU A 151 21.10 28.46 4.66
C GLU A 151 21.89 27.88 5.83
N GLU A 152 21.81 26.57 6.08
CA GLU A 152 22.62 25.89 7.10
C GLU A 152 24.12 26.03 6.82
N ARG A 153 24.55 25.83 5.56
CA ARG A 153 25.95 26.03 5.17
C ARG A 153 26.39 27.47 5.38
N GLU A 154 25.54 28.45 5.04
CA GLU A 154 25.85 29.86 5.24
C GLU A 154 25.96 30.23 6.72
N ARG A 155 25.07 29.71 7.58
CA ARG A 155 25.16 29.88 9.04
C ARG A 155 26.46 29.30 9.60
N HIS A 156 26.77 28.05 9.22
CA HIS A 156 28.00 27.40 9.66
C HIS A 156 29.25 28.13 9.16
N LEU A 157 29.21 28.71 7.95
CA LEU A 157 30.30 29.54 7.44
C LEU A 157 30.44 30.83 8.25
N LYS A 158 29.34 31.52 8.58
CA LYS A 158 29.33 32.72 9.43
C LYS A 158 29.82 32.42 10.86
N GLU A 159 29.43 31.30 11.44
CA GLU A 159 29.94 30.85 12.76
C GLU A 159 31.44 30.60 12.72
N LYS A 160 31.95 29.92 11.69
CA LYS A 160 33.40 29.74 11.49
C LYS A 160 34.13 31.06 11.32
N GLU A 161 33.57 31.98 10.54
CA GLU A 161 34.15 33.31 10.36
C GLU A 161 34.17 34.11 11.67
N HIS A 162 33.09 34.04 12.46
CA HIS A 162 33.02 34.67 13.78
C HIS A 162 34.05 34.07 14.74
N ALA A 163 34.18 32.74 14.78
CA ALA A 163 35.17 32.05 15.61
C ALA A 163 36.60 32.42 15.22
N LEU A 164 36.90 32.53 13.92
CA LEU A 164 38.20 32.99 13.42
C LEU A 164 38.48 34.43 13.87
N LYS A 165 37.52 35.34 13.72
CA LYS A 165 37.65 36.74 14.18
C LYS A 165 37.85 36.84 15.69
N GLU A 166 37.13 36.03 16.48
CA GLU A 166 37.33 35.98 17.93
C GLU A 166 38.72 35.48 18.30
N GLU A 167 39.22 34.43 17.64
CA GLU A 167 40.55 33.88 17.91
C GLU A 167 41.65 34.89 17.51
N GLU A 168 41.51 35.55 16.37
CA GLU A 168 42.40 36.66 15.98
C GLU A 168 42.38 37.79 17.01
N ASN A 169 41.21 38.16 17.53
CA ASN A 169 41.11 39.20 18.55
C ASN A 169 41.77 38.76 19.88
N LYS A 170 41.54 37.52 20.31
CA LYS A 170 42.24 36.93 21.47
C LYS A 170 43.76 36.91 21.28
N GLN A 171 44.23 36.58 20.07
CA GLN A 171 45.65 36.63 19.75
C GLN A 171 46.20 38.04 19.81
N ARG A 172 45.50 39.03 19.24
CA ARG A 172 45.88 40.46 19.35
C ARG A 172 45.94 40.92 20.79
N GLN A 173 44.96 40.57 21.62
CA GLN A 173 44.96 40.88 23.05
C GLN A 173 46.15 40.22 23.76
N ARG A 174 46.42 38.93 23.52
CA ARG A 174 47.60 38.24 24.07
C ARG A 174 48.91 38.91 23.65
N GLN A 175 49.01 39.35 22.40
CA GLN A 175 50.19 40.08 21.91
C GLN A 175 50.33 41.44 22.61
N GLN A 176 49.24 42.18 22.81
CA GLN A 176 49.23 43.44 23.56
C GLN A 176 49.60 43.25 25.04
N LEU A 177 49.07 42.22 25.71
CA LEU A 177 49.47 41.88 27.08
C LEU A 177 50.96 41.54 27.15
N ARG A 178 51.48 40.70 26.24
CA ARG A 178 52.91 40.39 26.19
C ARG A 178 53.78 41.63 25.93
N ALA A 179 53.31 42.55 25.08
CA ALA A 179 54.03 43.80 24.80
C ALA A 179 54.06 44.70 26.04
N THR A 180 52.91 44.92 26.69
CA THR A 180 52.82 45.72 27.92
C THR A 180 53.60 45.08 29.09
N GLU A 181 53.57 43.76 29.26
CA GLU A 181 54.40 43.05 30.24
C GLU A 181 55.90 43.27 29.97
N ARG A 182 56.34 43.19 28.71
CA ARG A 182 57.73 43.49 28.32
C ARG A 182 58.11 44.94 28.59
N GLU A 183 57.22 45.89 28.31
CA GLU A 183 57.44 47.31 28.64
C GLU A 183 57.59 47.51 30.15
N TRP A 184 56.72 46.89 30.96
CA TRP A 184 56.82 46.91 32.42
C TRP A 184 58.10 46.23 32.92
N GLN A 185 58.53 45.13 32.30
CA GLN A 185 59.80 44.47 32.61
C GLN A 185 60.99 45.37 32.29
N CYS A 186 61.06 45.94 31.09
CA CYS A 186 62.09 46.91 30.71
C CYS A 186 62.12 48.11 31.67
N LYS A 187 60.96 48.61 32.08
CA LYS A 187 60.87 49.72 33.03
C LYS A 187 61.41 49.34 34.42
N ARG A 188 61.03 48.18 34.96
CA ARG A 188 61.58 47.68 36.23
C ARG A 188 63.08 47.45 36.16
N GLU A 189 63.57 46.88 35.06
CA GLU A 189 65.01 46.70 34.85
C GLU A 189 65.75 48.03 34.75
N LEU A 190 65.13 49.04 34.12
CA LEU A 190 65.69 50.39 34.04
C LEU A 190 65.77 51.03 35.43
N GLU A 191 64.67 50.98 36.21
CA GLU A 191 64.62 51.48 37.59
C GLU A 191 65.63 50.78 38.50
N GLU A 192 65.82 49.46 38.35
CA GLU A 192 66.82 48.70 39.09
C GLU A 192 68.25 49.04 38.67
N LYS A 193 68.51 49.20 37.37
CA LYS A 193 69.80 49.68 36.87
C LYS A 193 70.10 51.08 37.39
N GLU A 194 69.11 51.98 37.40
CA GLU A 194 69.26 53.31 38.00
C GLU A 194 69.55 53.25 39.50
N ARG A 195 68.87 52.37 40.26
CA ARG A 195 69.15 52.16 41.68
C ARG A 195 70.60 51.70 41.90
N ILE A 196 71.05 50.72 41.12
CA ILE A 196 72.43 50.23 41.16
C ILE A 196 73.42 51.34 40.80
N VAL A 197 73.12 52.17 39.79
CA VAL A 197 73.95 53.33 39.43
C VAL A 197 74.03 54.31 40.59
N ARG A 198 72.90 54.68 41.22
CA ARG A 198 72.88 55.59 42.40
C ARG A 198 73.66 55.01 43.59
N GLU A 199 73.50 53.72 43.88
CA GLU A 199 74.26 53.03 44.93
C GLU A 199 75.75 53.01 44.63
N LYS A 200 76.13 52.74 43.37
CA LYS A 200 77.53 52.78 42.92
C LYS A 200 78.11 54.18 43.00
N GLU A 201 77.38 55.21 42.58
CA GLU A 201 77.80 56.62 42.70
C GLU A 201 77.96 57.03 44.16
N HIS A 202 77.03 56.64 45.03
CA HIS A 202 77.13 56.88 46.47
C HIS A 202 78.35 56.17 47.06
N SER A 203 78.57 54.90 46.70
CA SER A 203 79.73 54.13 47.11
C SER A 203 81.04 54.76 46.61
N LEU A 204 81.07 55.23 45.35
CA LEU A 204 82.21 55.92 44.77
C LEU A 204 82.52 57.21 45.52
N LYS A 205 81.51 58.03 45.85
CA LYS A 205 81.67 59.24 46.67
C LYS A 205 82.20 58.92 48.07
N MET A 206 81.68 57.87 48.70
CA MET A 206 82.19 57.42 50.00
C MET A 206 83.64 56.92 49.90
N GLN A 207 83.98 56.25 48.81
CA GLN A 207 85.34 55.78 48.53
C GLN A 207 86.29 56.94 48.19
N GLU A 208 85.84 57.98 47.49
CA GLU A 208 86.57 59.22 47.23
C GLU A 208 86.81 60.01 48.52
N GLN A 209 85.80 60.16 49.38
CA GLN A 209 85.98 60.77 50.70
C GLN A 209 86.93 59.96 51.58
N LYS A 210 86.86 58.62 51.51
CA LYS A 210 87.80 57.75 52.20
C LYS A 210 89.22 57.90 51.62
N GLN A 211 89.38 57.96 50.29
CA GLN A 211 90.65 58.18 49.63
C GLN A 211 91.20 59.59 49.91
N GLN A 212 90.37 60.62 50.06
CA GLN A 212 90.78 61.95 50.48
C GLN A 212 91.28 61.94 51.93
N LYS A 213 90.56 61.29 52.85
CA LYS A 213 91.01 61.11 54.24
C LYS A 213 92.27 60.25 54.32
N GLU A 214 92.35 59.18 53.52
CA GLU A 214 93.52 58.32 53.44
C GLU A 214 94.69 59.03 52.76
N ALA A 215 94.47 59.94 51.81
CA ALA A 215 95.47 60.80 51.18
C ALA A 215 95.97 61.87 52.14
N GLU A 216 95.09 62.52 52.92
CA GLU A 216 95.49 63.37 54.05
C GLU A 216 96.32 62.60 55.07
N GLN A 217 95.88 61.39 55.44
CA GLN A 217 96.65 60.51 56.31
C GLN A 217 97.90 59.94 55.64
N ARG A 218 97.95 59.81 54.31
CA ARG A 218 99.12 59.38 53.54
C ARG A 218 100.12 60.51 53.42
N GLN A 219 99.68 61.75 53.34
CA GLN A 219 100.55 62.91 53.38
C GLN A 219 101.21 62.98 54.76
N ARG A 220 100.42 62.86 55.85
CA ARG A 220 100.96 62.74 57.22
C ARG A 220 101.87 61.52 57.40
N ARG A 221 101.53 60.38 56.78
CA ARG A 221 102.36 59.18 56.82
C ARG A 221 103.55 59.22 55.87
N LEU A 222 103.58 60.06 54.84
CA LEU A 222 104.74 60.28 53.98
C LEU A 222 105.77 61.14 54.73
N ASP A 223 105.29 62.13 55.50
CA ASP A 223 106.11 62.86 56.46
C ASP A 223 106.66 61.94 57.58
N GLU A 224 105.91 60.90 58.00
CA GLU A 224 106.35 59.89 59.00
C GLU A 224 107.11 58.68 58.38
N ALA A 225 106.97 58.39 57.08
CA ALA A 225 107.53 57.20 56.41
C ALA A 225 108.87 57.46 55.71
N GLU A 226 109.23 58.72 55.39
CA GLU A 226 110.63 59.07 55.10
C GLU A 226 111.55 58.72 56.30
N GLU A 227 110.98 58.71 57.52
CA GLU A 227 111.67 58.36 58.76
C GLU A 227 111.68 56.84 59.05
N GLN A 228 110.75 56.07 58.47
CA GLN A 228 110.60 54.61 58.68
C GLN A 228 111.08 53.73 57.50
N GLU A 229 111.33 54.29 56.31
CA GLU A 229 112.01 53.62 55.18
C GLU A 229 113.52 53.41 55.43
N ARG A 230 113.96 53.59 56.68
CA ARG A 230 115.26 53.13 57.18
C ARG A 230 115.20 51.73 57.82
N GLN A 231 114.02 51.12 57.98
CA GLN A 231 113.88 49.93 58.83
C GLN A 231 113.38 48.63 58.19
N ARG A 232 112.72 48.58 57.03
CA ARG A 232 112.09 47.32 56.59
C ARG A 232 112.17 47.01 55.10
N ARG A 233 113.40 47.04 54.58
CA ARG A 233 113.87 45.90 53.77
C ARG A 233 113.76 44.64 54.62
N SER A 234 112.69 43.86 54.51
CA SER A 234 112.74 42.41 54.74
C SER A 234 111.37 41.78 54.47
N ALA A 235 111.33 40.85 53.51
CA ALA A 235 110.22 39.97 53.12
C ALA A 235 109.04 40.70 52.45
N GLN A 236 108.88 40.73 51.12
CA GLN A 236 109.02 39.68 50.09
C GLN A 236 108.33 38.34 50.39
N SER A 237 107.40 38.03 49.49
CA SER A 237 107.06 36.70 48.92
C SER A 237 105.65 36.21 49.29
N MET A 238 104.61 36.46 48.46
CA MET A 238 104.24 35.84 47.15
C MET A 238 103.27 34.65 47.32
N VAL A 239 102.01 34.75 46.85
CA VAL A 239 101.47 34.35 45.50
C VAL A 239 100.88 32.92 45.58
N PHE A 240 99.68 32.60 45.10
CA PHE A 240 99.30 32.47 43.68
C PHE A 240 97.77 32.29 43.53
N LYS A 241 97.23 32.85 42.44
CA LYS A 241 95.85 32.77 41.95
C LYS A 241 95.81 31.81 40.76
N GLU A 242 94.70 31.12 40.52
CA GLU A 242 94.01 31.06 39.21
C GLU A 242 92.77 30.14 39.33
N ASN A 243 91.51 30.57 39.14
CA ASN A 243 90.83 31.12 37.95
C ASN A 243 90.99 30.21 36.72
N GLU A 244 90.02 29.99 35.84
CA GLU A 244 88.61 30.36 35.72
C GLU A 244 88.09 29.61 34.48
N HIS A 245 86.77 29.40 34.39
CA HIS A 245 86.02 29.39 33.12
C HIS A 245 86.35 28.26 32.10
N LYS A 246 85.47 27.82 31.19
CA LYS A 246 84.23 28.37 30.66
C LYS A 246 83.43 27.20 30.10
N ARG A 247 82.25 26.97 30.67
CA ARG A 247 81.13 26.25 30.05
C ARG A 247 80.42 27.19 29.08
N ARG A 248 80.36 26.81 27.80
CA ARG A 248 79.28 27.07 26.84
C ARG A 248 79.28 25.90 25.86
N GLU A 249 78.26 25.06 25.95
CA GLU A 249 77.18 25.01 24.95
C GLU A 249 77.67 24.49 23.59
N LYS A 250 77.49 23.18 23.39
CA LYS A 250 77.03 22.66 22.10
C LYS A 250 75.68 22.01 22.33
N GLU A 251 74.77 22.41 21.47
CA GLU A 251 73.36 22.19 21.44
C GLU A 251 72.98 20.70 21.30
N GLN A 252 71.82 20.38 21.87
CA GLN A 252 70.79 19.56 21.25
C GLN A 252 71.26 18.33 20.46
N GLU A 253 71.64 17.26 21.16
CA GLU A 253 71.49 15.90 20.63
C GLU A 253 71.43 14.82 21.73
N GLU A 254 70.60 15.01 22.75
CA GLU A 254 70.02 13.87 23.51
C GLU A 254 68.50 14.01 23.64
N GLN A 255 67.92 14.52 22.56
CA GLN A 255 66.52 14.43 22.20
C GLN A 255 66.25 13.01 21.69
N MET A 256 66.25 11.97 22.55
CA MET A 256 65.68 10.64 22.21
C MET A 256 65.76 9.64 23.38
N LYS A 257 65.41 10.05 24.61
CA LYS A 257 65.34 9.08 25.72
C LYS A 257 64.43 9.43 26.91
N ARG A 258 63.41 10.26 26.71
CA ARG A 258 62.48 10.62 27.79
C ARG A 258 60.98 10.61 27.46
N LEU A 259 60.57 10.01 26.34
CA LEU A 259 59.16 9.77 26.03
C LEU A 259 58.94 8.32 25.55
N GLN A 260 59.46 7.38 26.34
CA GLN A 260 59.10 5.95 26.31
C GLN A 260 58.32 5.57 27.58
N LYS A 261 57.43 6.44 28.04
CA LYS A 261 56.60 6.17 29.22
C LYS A 261 55.27 6.92 29.19
N GLU A 262 54.62 6.93 28.03
CA GLU A 262 53.28 7.50 27.85
C GLU A 262 52.49 6.84 26.68
N ASN A 263 52.88 5.62 26.26
CA ASN A 263 52.23 4.87 25.18
C ASN A 263 51.72 3.48 25.60
N GLU A 264 51.67 3.18 26.89
CA GLU A 264 51.12 1.90 27.38
C GLU A 264 49.60 1.95 27.66
N ASP A 265 48.98 3.14 27.68
CA ASP A 265 47.54 3.31 28.00
C ASP A 265 46.62 3.43 26.78
N TYR A 266 47.16 3.58 25.55
CA TYR A 266 46.34 3.65 24.32
C TYR A 266 46.14 2.30 23.61
N GLU A 267 46.97 1.28 23.89
CA GLU A 267 46.82 -0.06 23.28
C GLU A 267 45.78 -0.94 24.00
N ASN A 268 45.42 -0.63 25.26
CA ASN A 268 44.46 -1.43 26.03
C ASN A 268 43.00 -0.96 25.87
N GLN A 269 42.76 0.25 25.35
CA GLN A 269 41.41 0.75 25.05
C GLN A 269 40.91 0.31 23.66
N LEU A 270 41.82 -0.01 22.72
CA LEU A 270 41.45 -0.48 21.38
C LEU A 270 41.05 -1.96 21.36
N ARG A 271 41.68 -2.81 22.21
CA ARG A 271 41.36 -4.25 22.31
C ARG A 271 39.99 -4.54 22.96
N GLN A 272 39.53 -3.73 23.92
CA GLN A 272 38.22 -3.93 24.58
C GLN A 272 37.02 -3.46 23.73
N ALA A 273 37.24 -2.65 22.69
CA ALA A 273 36.19 -2.21 21.76
C ALA A 273 35.90 -3.25 20.67
N GLU A 274 36.94 -3.89 20.12
CA GLU A 274 36.82 -4.92 19.08
C GLU A 274 36.18 -6.23 19.59
N GLU A 275 36.31 -6.55 20.88
CA GLU A 275 35.72 -7.74 21.50
C GLU A 275 34.20 -7.60 21.73
N ARG A 276 33.71 -6.37 21.99
CA ARG A 276 32.28 -6.06 22.16
C ARG A 276 31.51 -6.05 20.83
N GLU A 277 32.18 -5.66 19.74
CA GLU A 277 31.64 -5.69 18.38
C GLU A 277 31.43 -7.14 17.90
N ARG A 278 32.39 -8.03 18.18
CA ARG A 278 32.26 -9.47 17.86
C ARG A 278 31.14 -10.19 18.64
N GLN A 279 30.89 -9.78 19.89
CA GLN A 279 29.79 -10.34 20.71
C GLN A 279 28.41 -9.86 20.22
N CYS A 280 28.28 -8.61 19.81
CA CYS A 280 27.04 -8.05 19.26
C CYS A 280 26.68 -8.64 17.88
N GLU A 281 27.67 -8.88 17.01
CA GLU A 281 27.45 -9.53 15.72
C GLU A 281 27.11 -11.02 15.83
N ALA A 282 27.61 -11.72 16.85
CA ALA A 282 27.27 -13.12 17.11
C ALA A 282 25.83 -13.27 17.62
N GLU A 283 25.37 -12.33 18.46
CA GLU A 283 23.98 -12.29 18.94
C GLU A 283 22.99 -11.91 17.82
N HIS A 284 23.36 -10.97 16.95
CA HIS A 284 22.55 -10.60 15.77
C HIS A 284 22.49 -11.73 14.72
N ARG A 285 23.57 -12.53 14.57
CA ARG A 285 23.56 -13.74 13.74
C ARG A 285 22.69 -14.85 14.32
N ARG A 286 22.73 -15.08 15.64
CA ARG A 286 21.84 -16.05 16.33
C ARG A 286 20.36 -15.67 16.18
N ARG A 287 19.99 -14.41 16.44
CA ARG A 287 18.60 -13.92 16.24
C ARG A 287 18.11 -14.05 14.80
N LYS A 288 19.00 -13.89 13.81
CA LYS A 288 18.68 -14.08 12.38
C LYS A 288 18.48 -15.55 12.03
N GLN A 289 19.27 -16.46 12.60
CA GLN A 289 19.08 -17.92 12.45
C GLN A 289 17.80 -18.41 13.14
N GLU A 290 17.49 -17.93 14.35
CA GLU A 290 16.25 -18.27 15.06
C GLU A 290 15.00 -17.80 14.31
N LEU A 291 15.02 -16.62 13.68
CA LEU A 291 13.92 -16.12 12.84
C LEU A 291 13.76 -16.92 11.53
N LEU A 292 14.86 -17.41 10.95
CA LEU A 292 14.84 -18.29 9.77
C LEU A 292 14.32 -19.70 10.14
N GLU A 293 14.73 -20.26 11.27
CA GLU A 293 14.19 -21.53 11.80
C GLU A 293 12.72 -21.40 12.21
N GLN A 294 12.28 -20.25 12.73
CA GLN A 294 10.86 -19.96 12.96
C GLN A 294 10.10 -19.92 11.63
N ALA A 295 10.65 -19.28 10.60
CA ALA A 295 10.04 -19.22 9.27
C ALA A 295 9.98 -20.59 8.57
N GLU A 296 10.98 -21.45 8.78
CA GLU A 296 10.97 -22.84 8.30
C GLU A 296 10.00 -23.73 9.10
N ARG A 297 9.87 -23.53 10.42
CA ARG A 297 8.82 -24.17 11.23
C ARG A 297 7.42 -23.73 10.79
N TYR A 298 7.22 -22.45 10.47
CA TYR A 298 5.95 -21.96 9.90
C TYR A 298 5.68 -22.52 8.51
N LYS A 299 6.70 -22.74 7.67
CA LYS A 299 6.54 -23.46 6.38
C LYS A 299 6.20 -24.94 6.60
N LEU A 300 6.88 -25.63 7.51
CA LEU A 300 6.64 -27.04 7.82
C LEU A 300 5.26 -27.28 8.48
N ASP A 301 4.81 -26.35 9.33
CA ASP A 301 3.47 -26.35 9.92
C ASP A 301 2.40 -25.98 8.89
N SER A 302 2.68 -25.07 7.94
CA SER A 302 1.80 -24.80 6.80
C SER A 302 1.71 -26.01 5.85
N ASP A 303 2.79 -26.75 5.64
CA ASP A 303 2.82 -27.97 4.83
C ASP A 303 2.20 -29.18 5.56
N LYS A 304 2.30 -29.26 6.88
CA LYS A 304 1.52 -30.19 7.73
C LYS A 304 0.03 -29.85 7.73
N MET A 305 -0.34 -28.57 7.73
CA MET A 305 -1.73 -28.11 7.59
C MET A 305 -2.27 -28.43 6.19
N ARG A 306 -1.49 -28.19 5.13
CA ARG A 306 -1.83 -28.57 3.74
C ARG A 306 -1.94 -30.07 3.54
N SER A 307 -1.12 -30.89 4.21
CA SER A 307 -1.23 -32.37 4.15
C SER A 307 -2.36 -32.93 5.03
N LYS A 308 -2.73 -32.26 6.13
CA LYS A 308 -3.97 -32.56 6.89
C LYS A 308 -5.23 -32.23 6.10
N VAL A 309 -5.31 -31.04 5.48
CA VAL A 309 -6.43 -30.66 4.60
C VAL A 309 -6.50 -31.59 3.37
N ARG A 310 -5.35 -32.03 2.83
CA ARG A 310 -5.30 -33.02 1.74
C ARG A 310 -5.80 -34.42 2.19
N LYS A 311 -5.52 -34.84 3.42
CA LYS A 311 -6.08 -36.08 4.00
C LYS A 311 -7.57 -35.98 4.35
N GLU A 312 -8.04 -34.82 4.81
CA GLU A 312 -9.47 -34.57 5.05
C GLU A 312 -10.28 -34.57 3.74
N TYR A 313 -9.73 -34.04 2.64
CA TYR A 313 -10.33 -34.16 1.30
C TYR A 313 -10.30 -35.60 0.75
N GLU A 314 -9.24 -36.37 1.00
CA GLU A 314 -9.15 -37.79 0.59
C GLU A 314 -10.04 -38.73 1.44
N ASP A 315 -10.39 -38.34 2.67
CA ASP A 315 -11.34 -39.06 3.52
C ASP A 315 -12.80 -38.65 3.24
N GLU A 316 -13.06 -37.40 2.82
CA GLU A 316 -14.37 -36.97 2.30
C GLU A 316 -14.71 -37.61 0.94
N ASP A 317 -13.74 -37.77 0.03
CA ASP A 317 -13.98 -38.50 -1.23
C ASP A 317 -14.20 -40.01 -1.02
N LYS A 318 -13.57 -40.64 0.00
CA LYS A 318 -13.92 -42.02 0.40
C LYS A 318 -15.31 -42.10 1.05
N GLY A 319 -15.72 -41.07 1.79
CA GLY A 319 -17.06 -40.95 2.36
C GLY A 319 -18.13 -40.84 1.27
N VAL A 320 -17.91 -39.98 0.28
CA VAL A 320 -18.83 -39.77 -0.86
C VAL A 320 -18.85 -40.98 -1.79
N ILE A 321 -17.70 -41.61 -2.07
CA ILE A 321 -17.62 -42.85 -2.87
C ILE A 321 -18.26 -44.04 -2.13
N SER A 322 -18.12 -44.17 -0.80
CA SER A 322 -18.80 -45.23 -0.03
C SER A 322 -20.32 -45.01 0.06
N THR A 323 -20.78 -43.75 0.08
CA THR A 323 -22.21 -43.40 0.11
C THR A 323 -22.86 -43.59 -1.27
N LEU A 324 -22.13 -43.33 -2.36
CA LEU A 324 -22.54 -43.66 -3.73
C LEU A 324 -22.53 -45.18 -4.01
N LEU A 325 -21.54 -45.92 -3.50
CA LEU A 325 -21.53 -47.40 -3.57
C LEU A 325 -22.57 -48.05 -2.63
N GLY A 326 -22.95 -47.40 -1.53
CA GLY A 326 -24.07 -47.79 -0.67
C GLY A 326 -25.43 -47.55 -1.32
N GLY A 327 -25.61 -46.41 -1.99
CA GLY A 327 -26.81 -46.08 -2.76
C GLY A 327 -27.04 -47.01 -3.97
N ILE A 328 -25.98 -47.42 -4.65
CA ILE A 328 -26.05 -48.40 -5.75
C ILE A 328 -26.39 -49.81 -5.23
N LYS A 329 -26.03 -50.15 -3.98
CA LYS A 329 -26.43 -51.43 -3.34
C LYS A 329 -27.89 -51.45 -2.88
N CYS A 330 -28.52 -50.29 -2.67
CA CYS A 330 -29.93 -50.17 -2.31
C CYS A 330 -30.88 -50.19 -3.53
N VAL A 331 -30.43 -49.77 -4.71
CA VAL A 331 -31.24 -49.84 -5.95
C VAL A 331 -31.21 -51.25 -6.58
N ALA A 332 -30.19 -52.07 -6.29
CA ALA A 332 -30.14 -53.47 -6.72
C ALA A 332 -30.87 -54.47 -5.78
N LYS A 333 -31.42 -54.02 -4.64
CA LYS A 333 -32.25 -54.84 -3.72
C LYS A 333 -33.74 -54.51 -3.75
N GLY A 334 -34.17 -53.55 -4.59
CA GLY A 334 -35.54 -53.06 -4.69
C GLY A 334 -36.37 -53.57 -5.88
N ILE A 335 -35.80 -54.36 -6.79
CA ILE A 335 -36.51 -54.93 -7.98
C ILE A 335 -36.71 -56.45 -7.83
N GLY A 336 -36.83 -56.94 -6.60
CA GLY A 336 -36.98 -58.38 -6.39
C GLY A 336 -37.57 -58.73 -5.04
N LYS A 337 -38.82 -58.33 -4.79
CA LYS A 337 -39.77 -58.97 -3.87
C LYS A 337 -41.04 -58.13 -3.75
N GLY A 338 -42.08 -58.52 -4.46
CA GLY A 338 -43.38 -57.88 -4.34
C GLY A 338 -44.44 -58.41 -5.29
N ILE A 339 -44.35 -59.66 -5.75
CA ILE A 339 -45.42 -60.32 -6.49
C ILE A 339 -45.49 -61.77 -6.01
N PHE A 340 -46.62 -62.07 -5.37
CA PHE A 340 -47.25 -63.39 -5.17
C PHE A 340 -46.64 -64.36 -4.15
N GLY A 341 -47.24 -64.39 -2.96
CA GLY A 341 -47.51 -65.64 -2.26
C GLY A 341 -48.96 -66.05 -2.48
N VAL A 342 -49.21 -67.16 -3.18
CA VAL A 342 -50.34 -68.12 -3.00
C VAL A 342 -49.96 -69.43 -3.71
N GLY A 343 -50.14 -70.57 -3.05
CA GLY A 343 -50.24 -71.89 -3.70
C GLY A 343 -48.99 -72.77 -3.59
N LYS A 344 -48.87 -73.60 -2.55
CA LYS A 344 -49.21 -75.04 -2.56
C LYS A 344 -48.57 -75.84 -3.70
N ALA A 345 -47.53 -76.59 -3.32
CA ALA A 345 -47.40 -78.04 -3.42
C ALA A 345 -47.62 -78.77 -4.78
N ILE A 346 -46.73 -79.74 -4.98
CA ILE A 346 -46.85 -80.99 -5.76
C ILE A 346 -46.11 -81.01 -7.10
N GLY A 347 -45.23 -82.02 -7.23
CA GLY A 347 -45.04 -82.79 -8.46
C GLY A 347 -43.82 -82.40 -9.28
N ARG A 348 -42.72 -83.14 -9.17
CA ARG A 348 -42.37 -84.30 -10.02
C ARG A 348 -41.98 -83.92 -11.46
N PHE A 349 -40.75 -84.32 -11.77
CA PHE A 349 -40.34 -85.10 -12.95
C PHE A 349 -40.01 -84.39 -14.28
N ILE A 350 -38.84 -84.81 -14.78
CA ILE A 350 -38.52 -85.25 -16.15
C ILE A 350 -37.86 -84.25 -17.12
N PHE A 351 -36.65 -84.69 -17.56
CA PHE A 351 -35.99 -84.62 -18.88
C PHE A 351 -36.02 -83.27 -19.64
N LYS A 352 -34.94 -82.80 -20.27
CA LYS A 352 -33.76 -83.45 -20.85
C LYS A 352 -32.70 -82.38 -21.08
#